data_AF-A0A3D5Y698-F1
#
_entry.id   AF-A0A3D5Y698-F1
#
_cell.length_a   1.000
_cell.length_b   1.000
_cell.length_c   1.000
_cell.angle_alpha   90.00
_cell.angle_beta   90.00
_cell.angle_gamma   90.00
#
_symmetry.space_group_name_H-M   'P 1'
#
loop_
_entity.id
_entity.type
_entity.pdbx_description
1 polymer ?
#
loop_
_entity_poly.entity_id
_entity_poly.type
_entity_poly.pdbx_seq_one_letter_code
_entity_poly.pdbx_strand_id
1 'polypeptide(L)' 'MAMGKKTTLEVELHPDMVQMLEHARELYGFRSTSKALRVILDYVAVDADWEKIFMSQRCLRCGSGKGWERPA' A
#
# COMPACT_ATOMS: atom_id res chain seq x y z
N MET A 1 4.55 6.61 24.65
CA MET A 1 3.82 7.17 23.50
C MET A 1 2.48 6.46 23.42
N ALA A 2 1.36 7.17 23.64
CA ALA A 2 0.05 6.56 23.44
C ALA A 2 -0.13 6.29 21.94
N MET A 3 -0.28 5.02 21.57
CA MET A 3 -0.60 4.64 20.20
C MET A 3 -1.96 5.26 19.87
N GLY A 4 -2.03 6.11 18.83
CA GLY A 4 -3.29 6.71 18.40
C GLY A 4 -4.39 5.67 18.20
N LYS A 5 -5.65 6.05 18.49
CA LYS A 5 -6.80 5.17 18.35
C LYS A 5 -6.85 4.62 16.92
N LYS A 6 -6.89 3.30 16.79
CA LYS A 6 -7.08 2.63 15.48
C LYS A 6 -8.58 2.52 15.21
N THR A 7 -8.94 2.69 13.95
CA THR A 7 -10.28 2.36 13.44
C THR A 7 -10.15 1.31 12.35
N THR A 8 -11.21 0.51 12.17
CA THR A 8 -11.31 -0.44 11.07
C THR A 8 -11.88 0.26 9.84
N LEU A 9 -11.33 -0.08 8.67
CA LEU A 9 -11.80 0.33 7.36
C LEU A 9 -11.85 -0.92 6.50
N GLU A 10 -12.96 -1.15 5.82
CA GLU A 10 -13.08 -2.19 4.79
C GLU A 10 -12.74 -1.57 3.43
N VAL A 11 -11.87 -2.25 2.66
CA VAL A 11 -11.44 -1.81 1.34
C VAL A 11 -11.44 -2.97 0.37
N GLU A 12 -11.82 -2.69 -0.88
CA GLU A 12 -11.65 -3.63 -1.98
C GLU A 12 -10.31 -3.36 -2.67
N LEU A 13 -9.45 -4.37 -2.73
CA LEU A 13 -8.15 -4.30 -3.39
C LEU A 13 -8.01 -5.41 -4.40
N HIS A 14 -7.32 -5.14 -5.50
CA HIS A 14 -6.94 -6.18 -6.44
C HIS A 14 -5.99 -7.21 -5.78
N PRO A 15 -6.06 -8.50 -6.18
CA PRO A 15 -5.31 -9.58 -5.53
C PRO A 15 -3.78 -9.36 -5.47
N ASP A 16 -3.20 -8.73 -6.48
CA ASP A 16 -1.76 -8.42 -6.53
C ASP A 16 -1.35 -7.30 -5.57
N MET A 17 -2.24 -6.35 -5.24
CA MET A 17 -1.98 -5.39 -4.16
C MET A 17 -1.99 -6.08 -2.80
N VAL A 18 -2.88 -7.06 -2.59
CA VAL A 18 -2.88 -7.85 -1.35
C VAL A 18 -1.56 -8.64 -1.24
N GLN A 19 -1.10 -9.25 -2.34
CA GLN A 19 0.21 -9.92 -2.38
C GLN A 19 1.37 -8.97 -2.14
N MET A 20 1.31 -7.72 -2.64
CA MET A 20 2.30 -6.69 -2.34
C MET A 20 2.37 -6.38 -0.84
N LEU A 21 1.21 -6.24 -0.18
CA LEU A 21 1.16 -6.01 1.27
C LEU A 21 1.68 -7.20 2.06
N GLU A 22 1.38 -8.43 1.63
CA GLU A 22 1.91 -9.65 2.26
C GLU A 22 3.43 -9.77 2.08
N HIS A 23 3.93 -9.48 0.87
CA HIS A 23 5.36 -9.46 0.61
C HIS A 23 6.08 -8.41 1.47
N ALA A 24 5.54 -7.19 1.57
CA ALA A 24 6.08 -6.16 2.46
C ALA A 24 6.03 -6.58 3.94
N ARG A 25 4.95 -7.26 4.36
CA ARG A 25 4.83 -7.81 5.72
C ARG A 25 5.95 -8.80 6.02
N GLU A 26 6.21 -9.73 5.11
CA GLU A 26 7.25 -10.75 5.24
C GLU A 26 8.66 -10.14 5.20
N LEU A 27 8.94 -9.31 4.19
CA LEU A 27 10.26 -8.72 3.95
C LEU A 27 10.74 -7.86 5.13
N TYR A 28 9.81 -7.12 5.76
CA TYR A 28 10.12 -6.20 6.86
C TYR A 28 9.69 -6.72 8.24
N GLY A 29 9.21 -7.96 8.35
CA GLY A 29 8.84 -8.58 9.62
C GLY A 29 7.67 -7.91 10.34
N PHE A 30 6.69 -7.36 9.60
CA PHE A 30 5.52 -6.74 10.21
C PHE A 30 4.53 -7.77 10.74
N ARG A 31 3.82 -7.41 11.82
CA ARG A 31 2.80 -8.29 12.43
C ARG A 31 1.55 -8.51 11.57
N SER A 32 1.27 -7.62 10.62
CA SER A 32 0.10 -7.72 9.74
C SER A 32 0.23 -6.86 8.50
N THR A 33 -0.55 -7.18 7.48
CA THR A 33 -0.75 -6.33 6.29
C THR A 33 -1.32 -4.97 6.64
N SER A 34 -2.13 -4.84 7.70
CA SER A 34 -2.58 -3.53 8.19
C SER A 34 -1.43 -2.66 8.70
N LYS A 35 -0.31 -3.24 9.16
CA LYS A 35 0.89 -2.44 9.46
C LYS A 35 1.63 -2.06 8.17
N ALA A 36 1.74 -2.96 7.20
CA ALA A 36 2.34 -2.65 5.90
C ALA A 36 1.60 -1.49 5.21
N LEU A 37 0.27 -1.56 5.12
CA LEU A 37 -0.56 -0.50 4.54
C LEU A 37 -0.40 0.83 5.28
N ARG A 38 -0.37 0.82 6.62
CA ARG A 38 -0.14 2.05 7.39
C ARG A 38 1.21 2.68 7.10
N VAL A 39 2.29 1.90 6.94
CA VAL A 39 3.60 2.46 6.58
C VAL A 39 3.56 3.15 5.20
N ILE A 40 2.85 2.57 4.24
CA ILE A 40 2.63 3.20 2.92
C ILE A 40 1.86 4.51 3.09
N LEU A 41 0.76 4.50 3.85
CA LEU A 41 -0.05 5.70 4.09
C LEU A 41 0.72 6.78 4.86
N ASP A 42 1.55 6.39 5.84
CA ASP A 42 2.40 7.32 6.61
C ASP A 42 3.39 8.01 5.65
N TYR A 43 4.03 7.27 4.75
CA TYR A 43 4.89 7.85 3.70
C TYR A 43 4.12 8.79 2.77
N VAL A 44 2.93 8.39 2.33
CA VAL A 44 2.06 9.24 1.49
C VAL A 44 1.68 10.54 2.19
N ALA A 45 1.47 10.50 3.51
CA ALA A 45 1.08 11.66 4.28
C ALA A 45 2.24 12.64 4.56
N VAL A 46 3.47 12.15 4.67
CA VAL A 46 4.62 12.95 5.14
C VAL A 46 5.57 13.34 4.00
N ASP A 47 5.84 12.42 3.07
CA ASP A 47 6.97 12.57 2.13
C ASP A 47 6.56 12.50 0.65
N ALA A 48 5.43 11.84 0.32
CA ALA A 48 5.08 11.63 -1.07
C ALA A 48 4.45 12.86 -1.76
N ASP A 49 4.64 12.93 -3.08
CA ASP A 49 4.03 13.95 -3.94
C ASP A 49 2.60 13.53 -4.34
N TRP A 50 1.61 14.25 -3.80
CA TRP A 50 0.19 13.97 -4.02
C TRP A 50 -0.23 14.19 -5.47
N GLU A 51 0.33 15.18 -6.17
CA GLU A 51 0.01 15.41 -7.58
C GLU A 51 0.46 14.21 -8.42
N LYS A 52 1.66 13.68 -8.16
CA LYS A 52 2.12 12.47 -8.88
C LYS A 52 1.24 11.25 -8.59
N ILE A 53 0.84 11.05 -7.33
CA ILE A 53 0.02 9.90 -6.93
C ILE A 53 -1.36 9.95 -7.59
N PHE A 54 -2.04 11.10 -7.57
CA PHE A 54 -3.45 11.18 -7.97
C PHE A 54 -3.65 11.69 -9.41
N MET A 55 -2.71 12.44 -9.98
CA MET A 55 -2.86 13.05 -11.31
C MET A 55 -2.04 12.36 -12.40
N SER A 56 -0.84 11.84 -12.10
CA SER A 56 0.06 11.29 -13.12
C SER A 56 -0.15 9.80 -13.43
N GLN A 57 -0.64 8.99 -12.48
CA GLN A 57 -0.82 7.55 -12.64
C GLN A 57 -2.14 7.10 -11.99
N ARG A 58 -3.15 6.73 -12.80
CA ARG A 58 -4.49 6.40 -12.28
C ARG A 58 -4.70 4.92 -11.96
N CYS A 59 -3.89 4.01 -12.49
CA CYS A 59 -3.92 2.59 -12.11
C CYS A 59 -2.77 1.81 -12.76
N LEU A 60 -2.10 0.95 -12.00
CA LEU A 60 -1.09 -0.01 -12.51
C LEU A 60 -1.66 -1.08 -13.46
N ARG A 61 -2.99 -1.10 -13.67
CA ARG A 61 -3.73 -2.07 -14.50
C ARG A 61 -4.50 -1.44 -15.65
N CYS A 62 -4.54 -0.11 -15.76
CA CYS A 62 -5.19 0.48 -16.92
C CYS A 62 -4.36 0.21 -18.19
N GLY A 63 -5.04 -0.07 -19.31
CA GLY A 63 -4.38 -0.39 -20.58
C GLY A 63 -3.67 -1.74 -20.55
N SER A 64 -2.37 -1.76 -20.87
CA SER A 64 -1.51 -2.94 -20.88
C SER A 64 -0.81 -3.23 -19.55
N GLY A 65 -1.20 -2.54 -18.47
CA GLY A 65 -0.60 -2.70 -17.15
C GLY A 65 -0.87 -4.09 -16.56
N LYS A 66 0.18 -4.75 -16.06
CA LYS A 66 0.09 -6.10 -15.47
C LYS A 66 -0.23 -6.10 -13.97
N GLY A 67 -0.32 -4.93 -13.36
CA GLY A 67 -0.38 -4.79 -11.90
C GLY A 67 1.01 -4.93 -11.28
N TRP A 68 1.03 -5.22 -9.99
CA TRP A 68 2.26 -5.46 -9.23
C TRP A 68 2.73 -6.90 -9.42
N GLU A 69 4.02 -7.04 -9.70
CA GLU A 69 4.70 -8.33 -9.79
C GLU A 69 5.71 -8.41 -8.65
N ARG A 70 5.82 -9.60 -8.03
CA ARG A 70 6.75 -9.81 -6.93
C ARG A 70 8.19 -9.61 -7.42
N PRO A 71 8.97 -8.70 -6.79
CA PRO A 71 10.39 -8.57 -7.09
C PRO A 71 11.14 -9.88 -6.83
N ALA A 72 12.14 -10.16 -7.67
CA ALA A 72 13.03 -11.32 -7.54
C ALA A 72 13.91 -11.24 -6.29
#